data_AF-A0A7Y1UAH1-F1
#
_entry.id   AF-A0A7Y1UAH1-F1
#
_cell.length_a   1.000
_cell.length_b   1.000
_cell.length_c   1.000
_cell.angle_alpha   90.00
_cell.angle_beta   90.00
_cell.angle_gamma   90.00
#
_symmetry.space_group_name_H-M   'P 1'
#
loop_
_entity.id
_entity.type
_entity.pdbx_description
1 polymer ?
#
loop_
_entity_poly.entity_id
_entity_poly.type
_entity_poly.pdbx_seq_one_letter_code
_entity_poly.pdbx_strand_id
1 'polypeptide(L)'
;IGATTSTFGYDESMSRYLRATGRADVAEEADRIREHLTGDAEVYADPERYFDQVIEIDLNTLEPSLNGPFTPDLYTPISELGAKAKEHGWPLKVEYGLIGSCTNSSYEDISRSASVAKQAVDKKITPKAHFTVTPGSEQVRYTVERDGFIDIFEDMGASVFANACGPCIGQWAREGADKQEKNTIVHSFNRNFSKRADGNPNTHAFVGSPELVTAIALAGTLDFDPRRDTLTNADGEEIKLDPPSGIELPPRGFDVEDAGYQSPAEDGSGLEVVVNPDSKRLALLTPFQPWDGQNIVGMKLLIKAFGKCTTDHISMAGPWLRFRGHLDNISENTLTGAVNAFNKETNTVKNQLDGSYGEVPAVQRAYKAAGIPTIVVGDHNYGEGSSREHAAMQPRHLGVMVVLVKSFARIHETNLKKQGMLGLTFNDESDYDKIQEDDTFNFIDLDQFAPGKPLTLEVVHTDGSKDLVVCNHTYNAQQIEWFRAGSALNALDKDA
;
A
#
# COMPACT_ATOMS: atom_id res chain seq x y z
N ILE A 1 -9.47 -0.59 4.17
CA ILE A 1 -10.13 -0.94 5.45
C ILE A 1 -9.17 -1.31 6.59
N GLY A 2 -7.92 -1.71 6.34
CA GLY A 2 -6.94 -1.88 7.43
C GLY A 2 -7.07 -3.15 8.28
N ALA A 3 -7.82 -4.15 7.81
CA ALA A 3 -7.93 -5.46 8.46
C ALA A 3 -6.57 -6.15 8.63
N THR A 4 -6.41 -6.94 9.69
CA THR A 4 -5.21 -7.76 9.92
C THR A 4 -5.02 -8.79 8.81
N THR A 5 -6.11 -9.46 8.43
CA THR A 5 -6.22 -10.40 7.31
C THR A 5 -7.70 -10.56 6.95
N SER A 6 -8.00 -11.31 5.89
CA SER A 6 -9.35 -11.76 5.53
C SER A 6 -9.27 -13.22 5.11
N THR A 7 -10.29 -14.02 5.45
CA THR A 7 -10.30 -15.46 5.22
C THR A 7 -11.66 -15.91 4.70
N PHE A 8 -11.66 -16.98 3.91
CA PHE A 8 -12.85 -17.73 3.55
C PHE A 8 -12.72 -19.14 4.13
N GLY A 9 -13.83 -19.73 4.55
CA GLY A 9 -13.85 -21.15 4.95
C GLY A 9 -13.59 -22.04 3.74
N TYR A 10 -12.91 -23.17 3.96
CA TYR A 10 -12.60 -24.12 2.90
C TYR A 10 -13.87 -24.68 2.27
N ASP A 11 -13.91 -24.69 0.93
CA ASP A 11 -15.06 -25.12 0.14
C ASP A 11 -14.64 -25.90 -1.11
N GLU A 12 -15.63 -26.26 -1.94
CA GLU A 12 -15.39 -26.98 -3.19
C GLU A 12 -14.58 -26.17 -4.20
N SER A 13 -14.71 -24.85 -4.20
CA SER A 13 -13.96 -23.97 -5.11
C SER A 13 -12.47 -24.01 -4.80
N MET A 14 -12.11 -23.98 -3.50
CA MET A 14 -10.72 -24.18 -3.07
C MET A 14 -10.20 -25.58 -3.43
N SER A 15 -11.00 -26.64 -3.26
CA SER A 15 -10.64 -28.00 -3.68
C SER A 15 -10.37 -28.08 -5.19
N ARG A 16 -11.25 -27.50 -6.03
CA ARG A 16 -11.07 -27.43 -7.49
C ARG A 16 -9.77 -26.72 -7.85
N TYR A 17 -9.48 -25.57 -7.24
CA TYR A 17 -8.27 -24.80 -7.51
C TYR A 17 -6.99 -25.55 -7.11
N LEU A 18 -6.96 -26.18 -5.92
CA LEU A 18 -5.83 -26.99 -5.47
C LEU A 18 -5.54 -28.12 -6.46
N ARG A 19 -6.57 -28.85 -6.89
CA ARG A 19 -6.43 -29.93 -7.88
C ARG A 19 -5.93 -29.41 -9.23
N ALA A 20 -6.47 -28.30 -9.72
CA ALA A 20 -6.06 -27.68 -11.00
C ALA A 20 -4.62 -27.18 -11.00
N THR A 21 -4.03 -26.94 -9.83
CA THR A 21 -2.66 -26.45 -9.65
C THR A 21 -1.71 -27.54 -9.16
N GLY A 22 -2.05 -28.82 -9.40
CA GLY A 22 -1.17 -29.95 -9.13
C GLY A 22 -1.08 -30.37 -7.67
N ARG A 23 -2.00 -29.92 -6.81
CA ARG A 23 -2.03 -30.18 -5.35
C ARG A 23 -3.23 -31.03 -4.95
N ALA A 24 -3.50 -32.08 -5.73
CA ALA A 24 -4.66 -32.94 -5.52
C ALA A 24 -4.61 -33.72 -4.21
N ASP A 25 -3.41 -34.10 -3.78
CA ASP A 25 -3.12 -34.71 -2.48
C ASP A 25 -3.53 -33.80 -1.32
N VAL A 26 -3.16 -32.51 -1.39
CA VAL A 26 -3.57 -31.51 -0.38
C VAL A 26 -5.09 -31.35 -0.35
N ALA A 27 -5.73 -31.31 -1.52
CA ALA A 27 -7.18 -31.24 -1.62
C ALA A 27 -7.86 -32.48 -1.01
N GLU A 28 -7.34 -33.68 -1.26
CA GLU A 28 -7.88 -34.93 -0.72
C GLU A 28 -7.79 -35.00 0.81
N GLU A 29 -6.68 -34.56 1.40
CA GLU A 29 -6.57 -34.49 2.86
C GLU A 29 -7.47 -33.40 3.44
N ALA A 30 -7.55 -32.23 2.81
CA ALA A 30 -8.45 -31.15 3.24
C ALA A 30 -9.93 -31.55 3.15
N ASP A 31 -10.32 -32.27 2.09
CA ASP A 31 -11.68 -32.77 1.89
C ASP A 31 -12.11 -33.74 3.02
N ARG A 32 -11.18 -34.49 3.62
CA ARG A 32 -11.47 -35.43 4.75
C ARG A 32 -11.73 -34.74 6.08
N ILE A 33 -11.31 -33.49 6.23
CA ILE A 33 -11.44 -32.70 7.48
C ILE A 33 -12.12 -31.34 7.21
N ARG A 34 -12.94 -31.26 6.16
CA ARG A 34 -13.56 -30.01 5.68
C ARG A 34 -14.32 -29.28 6.78
N GLU A 35 -15.00 -30.02 7.65
CA GLU A 35 -15.74 -29.49 8.79
C GLU A 35 -14.87 -28.69 9.78
N HIS A 36 -13.56 -28.94 9.82
CA HIS A 36 -12.61 -28.23 10.67
C HIS A 36 -11.89 -27.08 9.96
N LEU A 37 -12.09 -26.94 8.65
CA LEU A 37 -11.46 -25.91 7.81
C LEU A 37 -12.43 -24.78 7.46
N THR A 38 -13.58 -24.71 8.13
CA THR A 38 -14.60 -23.69 7.97
C THR A 38 -15.18 -23.30 9.33
N GLY A 39 -16.04 -22.28 9.38
CA GLY A 39 -16.71 -21.90 10.63
C GLY A 39 -17.66 -22.99 11.13
N ASP A 40 -17.83 -23.10 12.45
CA ASP A 40 -18.84 -24.00 13.02
C ASP A 40 -20.25 -23.61 12.54
N ALA A 41 -21.15 -24.59 12.42
CA ALA A 41 -22.50 -24.36 11.90
C ALA A 41 -23.29 -23.28 12.68
N GLU A 42 -23.01 -23.15 13.98
CA GLU A 42 -23.61 -22.11 14.84
C GLU A 42 -23.14 -20.69 14.51
N VAL A 43 -21.91 -20.53 13.99
CA VAL A 43 -21.39 -19.23 13.53
C VAL A 43 -22.17 -18.75 12.31
N TYR A 44 -22.54 -19.65 11.40
CA TYR A 44 -23.36 -19.31 10.23
C TYR A 44 -24.84 -19.10 10.59
N ALA A 45 -25.36 -19.84 11.57
CA ALA A 45 -26.74 -19.71 12.01
C ALA A 45 -27.00 -18.44 12.83
N ASP A 46 -26.02 -17.98 13.61
CA ASP A 46 -26.12 -16.82 14.51
C ASP A 46 -24.81 -16.01 14.53
N PRO A 47 -24.43 -15.36 13.41
CA PRO A 47 -23.13 -14.70 13.27
C PRO A 47 -22.93 -13.53 14.26
N GLU A 48 -24.00 -12.84 14.63
CA GLU A 48 -23.96 -11.69 15.56
C GLU A 48 -23.49 -12.08 16.96
N ARG A 49 -23.60 -13.36 17.32
CA ARG A 49 -23.09 -13.89 18.59
C ARG A 49 -21.58 -14.07 18.62
N TYR A 50 -20.93 -14.25 17.46
CA TYR A 50 -19.52 -14.64 17.37
C TYR A 50 -18.62 -13.57 16.77
N PHE A 51 -19.17 -12.69 15.92
CA PHE A 51 -18.42 -11.58 15.34
C PHE A 51 -18.73 -10.27 16.07
N ASP A 52 -17.69 -9.49 16.39
CA ASP A 52 -17.84 -8.15 16.98
C ASP A 52 -18.66 -7.21 16.08
N GLN A 53 -18.65 -7.45 14.77
CA GLN A 53 -19.43 -6.75 13.77
C GLN A 53 -19.80 -7.68 12.61
N VAL A 54 -21.08 -7.68 12.24
CA VAL A 54 -21.58 -8.38 11.05
C VAL A 54 -21.96 -7.35 9.99
N ILE A 55 -21.53 -7.59 8.75
CA ILE A 55 -21.88 -6.80 7.57
C ILE A 55 -22.49 -7.74 6.54
N GLU A 56 -23.70 -7.43 6.08
CA GLU A 56 -24.42 -8.20 5.07
C GLU A 56 -24.34 -7.50 3.71
N ILE A 57 -24.02 -8.27 2.66
CA ILE A 57 -23.94 -7.79 1.27
C ILE A 57 -24.75 -8.75 0.38
N ASP A 58 -25.83 -8.26 -0.22
CA ASP A 58 -26.61 -9.03 -1.20
C ASP A 58 -26.00 -8.90 -2.60
N LEU A 59 -25.35 -9.97 -3.05
CA LEU A 59 -24.68 -10.05 -4.35
C LEU A 59 -25.65 -9.85 -5.54
N ASN A 60 -26.96 -10.09 -5.38
CA ASN A 60 -27.95 -9.90 -6.45
C ASN A 60 -28.25 -8.42 -6.71
N THR A 61 -27.99 -7.56 -5.73
CA THR A 61 -28.24 -6.11 -5.82
C THR A 61 -26.97 -5.30 -6.04
N LEU A 62 -25.81 -5.95 -5.95
CA LEU A 62 -24.51 -5.31 -6.12
C LEU A 62 -24.31 -4.89 -7.58
N GLU A 63 -23.85 -3.66 -7.77
CA GLU A 63 -23.62 -3.05 -9.08
C GLU A 63 -22.11 -2.92 -9.39
N PRO A 64 -21.66 -3.11 -10.65
CA PRO A 64 -20.29 -2.77 -11.04
C PRO A 64 -19.93 -1.33 -10.67
N SER A 65 -18.75 -1.14 -10.09
CA SER A 65 -18.38 0.13 -9.47
C SER A 65 -16.90 0.45 -9.67
N LEU A 66 -16.58 1.74 -9.59
CA LEU A 66 -15.21 2.24 -9.54
C LEU A 66 -14.98 3.02 -8.25
N ASN A 67 -13.87 2.73 -7.54
CA ASN A 67 -13.51 3.46 -6.33
C ASN A 67 -12.37 4.45 -6.60
N GLY A 68 -12.46 5.68 -6.10
CA GLY A 68 -11.41 6.70 -6.27
C GLY A 68 -11.93 8.13 -6.31
N PRO A 69 -11.06 9.14 -6.55
CA PRO A 69 -9.77 8.99 -7.24
C PRO A 69 -8.50 8.89 -6.38
N PHE A 70 -8.58 9.14 -5.06
CA PHE A 70 -7.39 9.22 -4.19
C PHE A 70 -7.43 8.28 -2.97
N THR A 71 -8.48 7.48 -2.87
CA THR A 71 -8.67 6.54 -1.77
C THR A 71 -9.49 5.34 -2.25
N PRO A 72 -9.17 4.11 -1.79
CA PRO A 72 -9.84 2.90 -2.28
C PRO A 72 -11.23 2.69 -1.66
N ASP A 73 -11.65 3.51 -0.69
CA ASP A 73 -12.94 3.42 0.00
C ASP A 73 -14.01 4.37 -0.56
N LEU A 74 -13.65 5.29 -1.48
CA LEU A 74 -14.62 6.15 -2.15
C LEU A 74 -15.35 5.37 -3.25
N TYR A 75 -16.34 4.57 -2.84
CA TYR A 75 -17.15 3.73 -3.70
C TYR A 75 -18.13 4.53 -4.57
N THR A 76 -18.12 4.28 -5.88
CA THR A 76 -19.05 4.90 -6.82
C THR A 76 -19.61 3.86 -7.80
N PRO A 77 -20.93 3.56 -7.74
CA PRO A 77 -21.61 2.76 -8.75
C PRO A 77 -21.43 3.32 -10.15
N ILE A 78 -21.31 2.45 -11.16
CA ILE A 78 -21.09 2.90 -12.54
C ILE A 78 -22.24 3.77 -13.06
N SER A 79 -23.47 3.57 -12.57
CA SER A 79 -24.62 4.44 -12.90
C SER A 79 -24.47 5.89 -12.46
N GLU A 80 -23.62 6.17 -11.47
CA GLU A 80 -23.45 7.49 -10.85
C GLU A 80 -22.11 8.15 -11.23
N LEU A 81 -21.16 7.38 -11.75
CA LEU A 81 -19.77 7.81 -11.91
C LEU A 81 -19.64 9.06 -12.78
N GLY A 82 -20.32 9.10 -13.93
CA GLY A 82 -20.28 10.25 -14.83
C GLY A 82 -20.82 11.54 -14.20
N ALA A 83 -21.86 11.45 -13.38
CA ALA A 83 -22.45 12.60 -12.68
C ALA A 83 -21.50 13.10 -11.58
N LYS A 84 -20.97 12.19 -10.74
CA LYS A 84 -20.01 12.54 -9.69
C LYS A 84 -18.71 13.10 -10.24
N ALA A 85 -18.22 12.56 -11.35
CA ALA A 85 -17.02 13.08 -12.02
C ALA A 85 -17.22 14.54 -12.48
N LYS A 86 -18.39 14.87 -13.03
CA LYS A 86 -18.73 16.25 -13.43
C LYS A 86 -18.88 17.17 -12.21
N GLU A 87 -19.57 16.70 -11.17
CA GLU A 87 -19.77 17.45 -9.91
C GLU A 87 -18.45 17.78 -9.21
N HIS A 88 -17.56 16.80 -9.07
CA HIS A 88 -16.27 16.96 -8.37
C HIS A 88 -15.13 17.43 -9.28
N GLY A 89 -15.41 17.68 -10.57
CA GLY A 89 -14.41 18.14 -11.54
C GLY A 89 -13.29 17.13 -11.81
N TRP A 90 -13.58 15.83 -11.76
CA TRP A 90 -12.65 14.78 -12.17
C TRP A 90 -12.56 14.74 -13.70
N PRO A 91 -11.36 14.58 -14.30
CA PRO A 91 -11.24 14.51 -15.75
C PRO A 91 -12.03 13.33 -16.31
N LEU A 92 -12.98 13.59 -17.21
CA LEU A 92 -13.78 12.51 -17.82
C LEU A 92 -12.95 11.64 -18.75
N LYS A 93 -12.06 12.25 -19.54
CA LYS A 93 -11.20 11.55 -20.48
C LYS A 93 -10.27 10.59 -19.73
N VAL A 94 -10.41 9.31 -20.02
CA VAL A 94 -9.55 8.25 -19.51
C VAL A 94 -8.35 8.12 -20.45
N GLU A 95 -7.14 8.27 -19.92
CA GLU A 95 -5.91 8.14 -20.73
C GLU A 95 -5.40 6.70 -20.76
N TYR A 96 -5.52 5.97 -19.65
CA TYR A 96 -5.03 4.60 -19.50
C TYR A 96 -6.05 3.71 -18.79
N GLY A 97 -6.27 2.53 -19.36
CA GLY A 97 -6.85 1.37 -18.70
C GLY A 97 -5.76 0.33 -18.41
N LEU A 98 -5.60 -0.08 -17.15
CA LEU A 98 -4.58 -1.05 -16.75
C LEU A 98 -5.22 -2.23 -16.04
N ILE A 99 -5.19 -3.41 -16.65
CA ILE A 99 -5.70 -4.65 -16.02
C ILE A 99 -4.57 -5.53 -15.51
N GLY A 100 -4.88 -6.41 -14.56
CA GLY A 100 -3.96 -7.40 -14.02
C GLY A 100 -3.38 -7.00 -12.67
N SER A 101 -2.06 -7.18 -12.51
CA SER A 101 -1.37 -7.16 -11.20
C SER A 101 -1.89 -8.25 -10.25
N CYS A 102 -1.40 -8.32 -9.02
CA CYS A 102 -1.72 -9.42 -8.10
C CYS A 102 -3.22 -9.54 -7.75
N THR A 103 -4.00 -8.46 -7.82
CA THR A 103 -5.42 -8.45 -7.37
C THR A 103 -6.37 -9.11 -8.37
N ASN A 104 -6.20 -8.83 -9.67
CA ASN A 104 -7.16 -9.21 -10.70
C ASN A 104 -6.45 -9.70 -11.98
N SER A 105 -5.55 -10.68 -11.82
CA SER A 105 -4.82 -11.33 -12.93
C SER A 105 -4.93 -12.84 -12.90
N SER A 106 -6.00 -13.39 -12.31
CA SER A 106 -6.28 -14.82 -12.44
C SER A 106 -6.62 -15.17 -13.89
N TYR A 107 -6.63 -16.47 -14.22
CA TYR A 107 -7.12 -16.93 -15.52
C TYR A 107 -8.56 -16.47 -15.77
N GLU A 108 -9.42 -16.53 -14.76
CA GLU A 108 -10.81 -16.06 -14.84
C GLU A 108 -10.89 -14.56 -15.12
N ASP A 109 -10.15 -13.74 -14.38
CA ASP A 109 -10.08 -12.29 -14.58
C ASP A 109 -9.68 -11.92 -16.02
N ILE A 110 -8.59 -12.53 -16.49
CA ILE A 110 -8.07 -12.30 -17.83
C ILE A 110 -9.08 -12.76 -18.88
N SER A 111 -9.74 -13.91 -18.68
CA SER A 111 -10.74 -14.43 -19.61
C SER A 111 -11.98 -13.53 -19.70
N ARG A 112 -12.44 -12.95 -18.58
CA ARG A 112 -13.54 -11.96 -18.57
C ARG A 112 -13.17 -10.72 -19.38
N SER A 113 -11.99 -10.15 -19.13
CA SER A 113 -11.48 -9.03 -19.93
C SER A 113 -11.30 -9.39 -21.41
N ALA A 114 -10.78 -10.58 -21.70
CA ALA A 114 -10.59 -11.06 -23.07
C ALA A 114 -11.94 -11.22 -23.80
N SER A 115 -13.01 -11.60 -23.09
CA SER A 115 -14.36 -11.66 -23.68
C SER A 115 -14.87 -10.29 -24.14
N VAL A 116 -14.54 -9.21 -23.40
CA VAL A 116 -14.87 -7.83 -23.80
C VAL A 116 -13.97 -7.36 -24.93
N ALA A 117 -12.66 -7.62 -24.83
CA ALA A 117 -11.70 -7.27 -25.87
C ALA A 117 -12.01 -7.97 -27.20
N LYS A 118 -12.43 -9.25 -27.16
CA LYS A 118 -12.86 -10.00 -28.34
C LYS A 118 -14.06 -9.35 -29.02
N GLN A 119 -15.05 -8.88 -28.25
CA GLN A 119 -16.16 -8.12 -28.83
C GLN A 119 -15.66 -6.86 -29.53
N ALA A 120 -14.68 -6.15 -28.97
CA ALA A 120 -14.10 -4.98 -29.60
C ALA A 120 -13.41 -5.32 -30.94
N VAL A 121 -12.61 -6.39 -30.97
CA VAL A 121 -11.96 -6.87 -32.20
C VAL A 121 -13.00 -7.28 -33.25
N ASP A 122 -13.93 -8.17 -32.89
CA ASP A 122 -14.93 -8.71 -33.81
C ASP A 122 -15.88 -7.63 -34.35
N LYS A 123 -16.22 -6.63 -33.53
CA LYS A 123 -17.13 -5.53 -33.87
C LYS A 123 -16.39 -4.25 -34.30
N LYS A 124 -15.07 -4.32 -34.53
CA LYS A 124 -14.19 -3.23 -35.00
C LYS A 124 -14.23 -1.95 -34.15
N ILE A 125 -14.24 -2.10 -32.83
CA ILE A 125 -14.14 -0.99 -31.87
C ILE A 125 -12.68 -0.80 -31.51
N THR A 126 -12.16 0.42 -31.72
CA THR A 126 -10.80 0.78 -31.32
C THR A 126 -10.81 1.42 -29.93
N PRO A 127 -9.93 1.01 -29.00
CA PRO A 127 -9.81 1.67 -27.71
C PRO A 127 -9.50 3.16 -27.83
N LYS A 128 -10.21 3.97 -27.04
CA LYS A 128 -9.95 5.43 -26.95
C LYS A 128 -8.92 5.79 -25.87
N ALA A 129 -8.66 4.88 -24.93
CA ALA A 129 -7.57 4.97 -23.96
C ALA A 129 -6.46 3.97 -24.31
N HIS A 130 -5.24 4.23 -23.86
CA HIS A 130 -4.16 3.24 -23.90
C HIS A 130 -4.53 2.07 -22.98
N PHE A 131 -4.33 0.84 -23.44
CA PHE A 131 -4.71 -0.35 -22.69
C PHE A 131 -3.51 -1.25 -22.41
N THR A 132 -3.37 -1.69 -21.16
CA THR A 132 -2.24 -2.53 -20.74
C THR A 132 -2.72 -3.73 -19.93
N VAL A 133 -2.03 -4.86 -20.09
CA VAL A 133 -2.35 -6.13 -19.43
C VAL A 133 -1.13 -6.62 -18.68
N THR A 134 -1.26 -6.92 -17.38
CA THR A 134 -0.15 -7.42 -16.54
C THR A 134 -0.51 -8.77 -15.90
N PRO A 135 -0.08 -9.91 -16.46
CA PRO A 135 -0.31 -11.22 -15.85
C PRO A 135 0.39 -11.35 -14.49
N GLY A 136 -0.24 -12.08 -13.55
CA GLY A 136 0.25 -12.15 -12.17
C GLY A 136 1.42 -13.10 -11.93
N SER A 137 1.68 -14.01 -12.87
CA SER A 137 2.77 -14.98 -12.82
C SER A 137 3.11 -15.47 -14.23
N GLU A 138 4.28 -16.09 -14.38
CA GLU A 138 4.66 -16.73 -15.65
C GLU A 138 3.73 -17.89 -16.01
N GLN A 139 3.27 -18.67 -15.03
CA GLN A 139 2.29 -19.73 -15.28
C GLN A 139 0.98 -19.18 -15.84
N VAL A 140 0.46 -18.08 -15.28
CA VAL A 140 -0.75 -17.45 -15.83
C VAL A 140 -0.47 -16.91 -17.22
N ARG A 141 0.61 -16.13 -17.42
CA ARG A 141 0.99 -15.56 -18.71
C ARG A 141 1.07 -16.62 -19.80
N TYR A 142 1.82 -17.69 -19.54
CA TYR A 142 1.99 -18.83 -20.45
C TYR A 142 0.65 -19.50 -20.76
N THR A 143 -0.17 -19.76 -19.73
CA THR A 143 -1.46 -20.43 -19.90
C THR A 143 -2.42 -19.59 -20.75
N VAL A 144 -2.56 -18.29 -20.49
CA VAL A 144 -3.48 -17.40 -21.22
C VAL A 144 -3.00 -17.09 -22.63
N GLU A 145 -1.69 -17.07 -22.88
CA GLU A 145 -1.10 -16.99 -24.21
C GLU A 145 -1.40 -18.27 -25.02
N ARG A 146 -1.12 -19.44 -24.44
CA ARG A 146 -1.42 -20.75 -25.03
C ARG A 146 -2.90 -20.90 -25.39
N ASP A 147 -3.79 -20.30 -24.59
CA ASP A 147 -5.25 -20.31 -24.78
C ASP A 147 -5.77 -19.14 -25.66
N GLY A 148 -4.87 -18.30 -26.18
CA GLY A 148 -5.15 -17.28 -27.21
C GLY A 148 -5.66 -15.93 -26.68
N PHE A 149 -5.66 -15.69 -25.37
CA PHE A 149 -6.16 -14.42 -24.81
C PHE A 149 -5.20 -13.27 -25.03
N ILE A 150 -3.89 -13.52 -25.06
CA ILE A 150 -2.89 -12.48 -25.35
C ILE A 150 -3.09 -11.91 -26.76
N ASP A 151 -3.23 -12.78 -27.76
CA ASP A 151 -3.49 -12.40 -29.15
C ASP A 151 -4.72 -11.48 -29.25
N ILE A 152 -5.81 -11.78 -28.52
CA ILE A 152 -7.02 -10.95 -28.50
C ILE A 152 -6.72 -9.52 -27.98
N PHE A 153 -5.88 -9.38 -26.96
CA PHE A 153 -5.50 -8.08 -26.44
C PHE A 153 -4.58 -7.33 -27.40
N GLU A 154 -3.63 -8.02 -28.02
CA GLU A 154 -2.72 -7.43 -29.02
C GLU A 154 -3.49 -6.97 -30.27
N ASP A 155 -4.45 -7.76 -30.75
CA ASP A 155 -5.36 -7.42 -31.84
C ASP A 155 -6.22 -6.18 -31.52
N MET A 156 -6.57 -5.99 -30.24
CA MET A 156 -7.24 -4.78 -29.75
C MET A 156 -6.28 -3.57 -29.63
N GLY A 157 -4.97 -3.78 -29.78
CA GLY A 157 -3.94 -2.74 -29.64
C GLY A 157 -3.43 -2.54 -28.22
N ALA A 158 -3.60 -3.53 -27.34
CA ALA A 158 -3.07 -3.50 -25.98
C ALA A 158 -1.57 -3.77 -25.92
N SER A 159 -0.92 -3.32 -24.85
CA SER A 159 0.44 -3.74 -24.51
C SER A 159 0.43 -4.75 -23.36
N VAL A 160 1.13 -5.86 -23.52
CA VAL A 160 1.36 -6.83 -22.44
C VAL A 160 2.63 -6.45 -21.67
N PHE A 161 2.48 -6.19 -20.38
CA PHE A 161 3.61 -5.89 -19.49
C PHE A 161 4.20 -7.16 -18.90
N ALA A 162 5.44 -7.05 -18.41
CA ALA A 162 6.11 -8.13 -17.69
C ALA A 162 5.29 -8.55 -16.46
N ASN A 163 5.42 -9.82 -16.06
CA ASN A 163 4.71 -10.42 -14.92
C ASN A 163 5.28 -9.90 -13.58
N ALA A 164 5.00 -8.64 -13.27
CA ALA A 164 5.52 -7.93 -12.12
C ALA A 164 4.51 -6.87 -11.65
N CYS A 165 4.72 -6.29 -10.48
CA CYS A 165 3.81 -5.26 -9.95
C CYS A 165 3.68 -4.03 -10.87
N GLY A 166 4.78 -3.63 -11.54
CA GLY A 166 4.80 -2.53 -12.52
C GLY A 166 4.10 -1.25 -12.02
N PRO A 167 3.12 -0.70 -12.78
CA PRO A 167 2.36 0.50 -12.40
C PRO A 167 1.70 0.44 -11.02
N CYS A 168 1.33 -0.74 -10.50
CA CYS A 168 0.67 -0.88 -9.20
C CYS A 168 1.50 -0.32 -8.01
N ILE A 169 2.84 -0.28 -8.17
CA ILE A 169 3.77 0.24 -7.17
C ILE A 169 4.56 1.47 -7.64
N GLY A 170 4.15 2.08 -8.76
CA GLY A 170 4.85 3.23 -9.34
C GLY A 170 6.11 2.85 -10.13
N GLN A 171 6.27 1.57 -10.51
CA GLN A 171 7.33 1.12 -11.42
C GLN A 171 6.83 1.23 -12.85
N TRP A 172 6.57 2.47 -13.27
CA TRP A 172 6.08 2.79 -14.59
C TRP A 172 6.69 4.10 -15.06
N ALA A 173 7.48 4.03 -16.13
CA ALA A 173 8.01 5.21 -16.81
C ALA A 173 6.96 5.77 -17.77
N ARG A 174 5.84 6.28 -17.22
CA ARG A 174 4.78 6.87 -18.02
C ARG A 174 5.26 8.16 -18.67
N GLU A 175 5.17 8.21 -20.00
CA GLU A 175 5.50 9.42 -20.76
C GLU A 175 4.59 10.58 -20.33
N GLY A 176 5.19 11.73 -20.02
CA GLY A 176 4.48 12.95 -19.64
C GLY A 176 4.03 13.04 -18.17
N ALA A 177 4.25 12.02 -17.34
CA ALA A 177 3.89 12.07 -15.91
C ALA A 177 4.67 13.15 -15.14
N ASP A 178 5.88 13.48 -15.59
CA ASP A 178 6.74 14.54 -15.06
C ASP A 178 6.15 15.95 -15.22
N LYS A 179 5.26 16.15 -16.19
CA LYS A 179 4.53 17.41 -16.40
C LYS A 179 3.44 17.67 -15.35
N GLN A 180 3.11 16.65 -14.55
CA GLN A 180 2.08 16.69 -13.52
C GLN A 180 0.71 17.16 -14.02
N GLU A 181 0.35 16.79 -15.25
CA GLU A 181 -0.94 17.15 -15.83
C GLU A 181 -2.09 16.47 -15.07
N LYS A 182 -3.23 17.16 -14.98
CA LYS A 182 -4.44 16.60 -14.38
C LYS A 182 -5.09 15.64 -15.37
N ASN A 183 -5.10 14.35 -15.06
CA ASN A 183 -5.60 13.29 -15.93
C ASN A 183 -6.33 12.19 -15.13
N THR A 184 -6.96 11.27 -15.86
CA THR A 184 -7.63 10.10 -15.27
C THR A 184 -7.04 8.80 -15.81
N ILE A 185 -6.86 7.84 -14.91
CA ILE A 185 -6.56 6.44 -15.22
C ILE A 185 -7.55 5.52 -14.50
N VAL A 186 -7.83 4.36 -15.09
CA VAL A 186 -8.67 3.32 -14.48
C VAL A 186 -7.87 2.01 -14.46
N HIS A 187 -7.86 1.31 -13.33
CA HIS A 187 -7.05 0.10 -13.22
C HIS A 187 -7.60 -0.96 -12.27
N SER A 188 -7.38 -2.24 -12.58
CA SER A 188 -7.85 -3.36 -11.76
C SER A 188 -6.92 -3.75 -10.61
N PHE A 189 -6.31 -2.74 -10.00
CA PHE A 189 -5.45 -2.89 -8.83
C PHE A 189 -6.26 -2.67 -7.54
N ASN A 190 -5.58 -2.50 -6.40
CA ASN A 190 -6.22 -2.34 -5.08
C ASN A 190 -5.98 -0.98 -4.41
N ARG A 191 -5.10 -0.12 -4.94
CA ARG A 191 -4.72 1.16 -4.33
C ARG A 191 -4.59 2.24 -5.39
N ASN A 192 -5.10 3.42 -5.05
CA ASN A 192 -5.15 4.62 -5.89
C ASN A 192 -4.77 5.88 -5.12
N PHE A 193 -3.87 5.77 -4.14
CA PHE A 193 -3.34 6.96 -3.45
C PHE A 193 -2.63 7.89 -4.43
N SER A 194 -2.62 9.19 -4.13
CA SER A 194 -1.90 10.19 -4.95
C SER A 194 -0.44 9.79 -5.19
N LYS A 195 0.08 10.06 -6.40
CA LYS A 195 1.43 9.69 -6.88
C LYS A 195 1.73 8.18 -6.97
N ARG A 196 0.80 7.29 -6.61
CA ARG A 196 1.10 5.86 -6.48
C ARG A 196 1.45 5.18 -7.79
N ALA A 197 0.69 5.45 -8.85
CA ALA A 197 0.77 4.70 -10.10
C ALA A 197 1.93 5.15 -11.00
N ASP A 198 2.22 6.45 -11.03
CA ASP A 198 3.13 7.08 -11.99
C ASP A 198 3.96 8.25 -11.39
N GLY A 199 3.83 8.53 -10.09
CA GLY A 199 4.50 9.66 -9.44
C GLY A 199 3.81 11.02 -9.58
N ASN A 200 2.76 11.14 -10.41
CA ASN A 200 2.04 12.40 -10.63
C ASN A 200 0.98 12.63 -9.52
N PRO A 201 1.03 13.75 -8.77
CA PRO A 201 0.03 14.04 -7.74
C PRO A 201 -1.37 14.29 -8.29
N ASN A 202 -1.48 14.73 -9.54
CA ASN A 202 -2.72 15.18 -10.18
C ASN A 202 -3.44 14.07 -10.96
N THR A 203 -2.88 12.86 -10.99
CA THR A 203 -3.52 11.69 -11.61
C THR A 203 -4.65 11.16 -10.74
N HIS A 204 -5.86 11.18 -11.30
CA HIS A 204 -7.08 10.67 -10.69
C HIS A 204 -7.21 9.19 -11.03
N ALA A 205 -6.95 8.31 -10.06
CA ALA A 205 -6.88 6.88 -10.29
C ALA A 205 -8.12 6.17 -9.73
N PHE A 206 -8.82 5.41 -10.58
CA PHE A 206 -9.99 4.63 -10.16
C PHE A 206 -9.71 3.14 -10.21
N VAL A 207 -10.20 2.39 -9.21
CA VAL A 207 -10.06 0.94 -9.11
C VAL A 207 -11.36 0.20 -9.37
N GLY A 208 -11.31 -0.91 -10.11
CA GLY A 208 -12.48 -1.75 -10.39
C GLY A 208 -12.13 -3.11 -10.98
N SER A 209 -13.13 -3.85 -11.46
CA SER A 209 -12.91 -5.14 -12.10
C SER A 209 -12.22 -4.99 -13.48
N PRO A 210 -11.43 -5.98 -13.92
CA PRO A 210 -10.68 -5.90 -15.17
C PRO A 210 -11.59 -5.77 -16.40
N GLU A 211 -12.73 -6.45 -16.43
CA GLU A 211 -13.72 -6.32 -17.49
C GLU A 211 -14.32 -4.91 -17.58
N LEU A 212 -14.55 -4.25 -16.45
CA LEU A 212 -15.05 -2.88 -16.41
C LEU A 212 -13.97 -1.90 -16.87
N VAL A 213 -12.73 -2.08 -16.42
CA VAL A 213 -11.57 -1.31 -16.90
C VAL A 213 -11.41 -1.44 -18.40
N THR A 214 -11.61 -2.63 -18.96
CA THR A 214 -11.57 -2.88 -20.41
C THR A 214 -12.67 -2.11 -21.13
N ALA A 215 -13.91 -2.19 -20.67
CA ALA A 215 -15.04 -1.46 -21.25
C ALA A 215 -14.85 0.07 -21.20
N ILE A 216 -14.35 0.60 -20.08
CA ILE A 216 -14.07 2.03 -19.92
C ILE A 216 -12.89 2.47 -20.80
N ALA A 217 -11.87 1.64 -20.98
CA ALA A 217 -10.76 1.94 -21.88
C ALA A 217 -11.21 2.00 -23.35
N LEU A 218 -12.15 1.13 -23.75
CA LEU A 218 -12.81 1.20 -25.05
C LEU A 218 -13.54 2.53 -25.24
N ALA A 219 -14.33 2.93 -24.24
CA ALA A 219 -15.08 4.17 -24.26
C ALA A 219 -14.22 5.45 -24.13
N GLY A 220 -13.07 5.37 -23.46
CA GLY A 220 -12.16 6.49 -23.20
C GLY A 220 -12.73 7.56 -22.27
N THR A 221 -13.81 7.27 -21.53
CA THR A 221 -14.48 8.25 -20.66
C THR A 221 -15.09 7.61 -19.41
N LEU A 222 -15.06 8.32 -18.27
CA LEU A 222 -15.65 7.89 -17.00
C LEU A 222 -17.19 7.90 -16.99
N ASP A 223 -17.83 8.59 -17.93
CA ASP A 223 -19.30 8.69 -17.98
C ASP A 223 -19.96 7.62 -18.87
N PHE A 224 -19.21 6.58 -19.26
CA PHE A 224 -19.72 5.42 -19.96
C PHE A 224 -20.20 4.33 -18.99
N ASP A 225 -21.45 3.89 -19.11
CA ASP A 225 -22.00 2.74 -18.39
C ASP A 225 -22.26 1.57 -19.38
N PRO A 226 -21.43 0.52 -19.36
CA PRO A 226 -21.50 -0.58 -20.34
C PRO A 226 -22.82 -1.38 -20.27
N ARG A 227 -23.63 -1.22 -19.21
CA ARG A 227 -24.91 -1.91 -19.08
C ARG A 227 -26.00 -1.28 -19.93
N ARG A 228 -25.85 0.01 -20.27
CA ARG A 228 -26.88 0.80 -20.97
C ARG A 228 -26.39 1.41 -22.27
N ASP A 229 -25.14 1.87 -22.32
CA ASP A 229 -24.64 2.73 -23.37
C ASP A 229 -24.09 1.93 -24.57
N THR A 230 -23.86 2.64 -25.67
CA THR A 230 -23.29 2.11 -26.91
C THR A 230 -21.94 2.76 -27.21
N LEU A 231 -21.14 2.07 -28.03
CA LEU A 231 -19.88 2.53 -28.58
C LEU A 231 -19.99 2.59 -30.11
N THR A 232 -19.47 3.64 -30.72
CA THR A 232 -19.37 3.73 -32.17
C THR A 232 -18.16 2.94 -32.66
N ASN A 233 -18.36 2.00 -33.59
CA ASN A 233 -17.26 1.25 -34.21
C ASN A 233 -16.62 2.00 -35.39
N ALA A 234 -15.61 1.41 -36.02
CA ALA A 234 -14.91 1.99 -37.17
C ALA A 234 -15.80 2.18 -38.42
N ASP A 235 -16.91 1.42 -38.52
CA ASP A 235 -17.88 1.53 -39.62
C ASP A 235 -18.97 2.59 -39.32
N GLY A 236 -18.96 3.22 -38.14
CA GLY A 236 -19.93 4.23 -37.71
C GLY A 236 -21.21 3.65 -37.08
N GLU A 237 -21.23 2.36 -36.74
CA GLU A 237 -22.36 1.67 -36.14
C GLU A 237 -22.34 1.77 -34.62
N GLU A 238 -23.51 1.90 -34.01
CA GLU A 238 -23.68 1.91 -32.55
C GLU A 238 -23.77 0.49 -31.99
N ILE A 239 -22.78 0.13 -31.18
CA ILE A 239 -22.60 -1.22 -30.65
C ILE A 239 -22.78 -1.21 -29.14
N LYS A 240 -23.70 -2.04 -28.65
CA LYS A 240 -23.78 -2.36 -27.22
C LYS A 240 -22.84 -3.53 -26.91
N LEU A 241 -22.09 -3.41 -25.80
CA LEU A 241 -21.28 -4.51 -25.28
C LEU A 241 -22.20 -5.55 -24.61
N ASP A 242 -21.96 -6.82 -24.92
CA ASP A 242 -22.60 -7.94 -24.25
C ASP A 242 -21.93 -8.16 -22.87
N PRO A 243 -22.67 -8.64 -21.87
CA PRO A 243 -22.10 -8.98 -20.57
C PRO A 243 -20.87 -9.89 -20.72
N PRO A 244 -19.79 -9.65 -19.95
CA PRO A 244 -18.57 -10.44 -20.05
C PRO A 244 -18.81 -11.88 -19.59
N SER A 245 -18.08 -12.81 -20.20
CA SER A 245 -18.06 -14.23 -19.82
C SER A 245 -16.66 -14.61 -19.35
N GLY A 246 -16.56 -15.31 -18.22
CA GLY A 246 -15.29 -15.81 -17.67
C GLY A 246 -15.23 -17.33 -17.64
N ILE A 247 -14.01 -17.86 -17.61
CA ILE A 247 -13.73 -19.28 -17.39
C ILE A 247 -12.93 -19.36 -16.07
N GLU A 248 -13.50 -19.99 -15.04
CA GLU A 248 -12.91 -20.08 -13.69
C GLU A 248 -11.47 -20.65 -13.73
N LEU A 249 -11.28 -21.78 -14.42
CA LEU A 249 -10.01 -22.51 -14.52
C LEU A 249 -9.73 -22.92 -15.97
N PRO A 250 -8.45 -22.97 -16.39
CA PRO A 250 -8.10 -23.36 -17.76
C PRO A 250 -8.59 -24.79 -18.06
N PRO A 251 -9.43 -25.00 -19.10
CA PRO A 251 -9.98 -26.32 -19.40
C PRO A 251 -8.92 -27.37 -19.74
N ARG A 252 -7.75 -26.92 -20.22
CA ARG A 252 -6.58 -27.76 -20.51
C ARG A 252 -5.58 -27.85 -19.35
N GLY A 253 -5.91 -27.27 -18.20
CA GLY A 253 -4.98 -27.12 -17.07
C GLY A 253 -4.01 -25.95 -17.23
N PHE A 254 -3.39 -25.57 -16.12
CA PHE A 254 -2.29 -24.59 -16.10
C PHE A 254 -1.02 -25.19 -16.67
N ASP A 255 -0.20 -24.36 -17.30
CA ASP A 255 1.05 -24.78 -17.95
C ASP A 255 2.12 -23.68 -17.85
N VAL A 256 3.38 -24.07 -17.89
CA VAL A 256 4.55 -23.18 -17.85
C VAL A 256 5.80 -23.92 -18.32
N GLU A 257 6.63 -23.28 -19.16
CA GLU A 257 7.93 -23.84 -19.57
C GLU A 257 8.99 -23.69 -18.46
N ASP A 258 9.21 -22.46 -18.00
CA ASP A 258 10.12 -22.14 -16.90
C ASP A 258 9.46 -21.14 -15.97
N ALA A 259 9.19 -21.58 -14.73
CA ALA A 259 8.60 -20.72 -13.70
C ALA A 259 9.62 -19.74 -13.07
N GLY A 260 10.90 -19.83 -13.43
CA GLY A 260 11.99 -19.02 -12.90
C GLY A 260 12.39 -19.41 -11.47
N TYR A 261 12.00 -20.60 -11.00
CA TYR A 261 12.34 -21.07 -9.67
C TYR A 261 13.77 -21.64 -9.63
N GLN A 262 14.58 -21.15 -8.70
CA GLN A 262 15.90 -21.69 -8.41
C GLN A 262 15.90 -22.32 -7.01
N SER A 263 16.15 -23.63 -6.93
CA SER A 263 16.29 -24.32 -5.64
C SER A 263 17.52 -23.84 -4.87
N PRO A 264 17.48 -23.86 -3.53
CA PRO A 264 18.68 -23.64 -2.73
C PRO A 264 19.72 -24.73 -3.04
N ALA A 265 21.00 -24.42 -2.79
CA ALA A 265 22.05 -25.43 -2.84
C ALA A 265 21.77 -26.54 -1.82
N GLU A 266 22.01 -27.80 -2.20
CA GLU A 266 21.86 -28.95 -1.29
C GLU A 266 22.80 -28.85 -0.09
N ASP A 267 24.02 -28.32 -0.31
CA ASP A 267 24.98 -27.97 0.74
C ASP A 267 25.36 -26.49 0.62
N GLY A 268 24.90 -25.69 1.57
CA GLY A 268 25.19 -24.25 1.66
C GLY A 268 26.41 -23.91 2.50
N SER A 269 27.11 -24.89 3.10
CA SER A 269 28.16 -24.62 4.10
C SER A 269 29.37 -23.84 3.58
N GLY A 270 29.65 -23.94 2.28
CA GLY A 270 30.71 -23.19 1.59
C GLY A 270 30.25 -21.90 0.92
N LEU A 271 28.96 -21.53 1.01
CA LEU A 271 28.44 -20.33 0.36
C LEU A 271 28.76 -19.08 1.17
N GLU A 272 29.37 -18.10 0.50
CA GLU A 272 29.64 -16.79 1.07
C GLU A 272 28.73 -15.73 0.43
N VAL A 273 27.99 -14.99 1.24
CA VAL A 273 27.19 -13.84 0.80
C VAL A 273 28.02 -12.57 0.99
N VAL A 274 28.63 -12.10 -0.09
CA VAL A 274 29.50 -10.92 -0.07
C VAL A 274 28.72 -9.67 -0.48
N VAL A 275 28.77 -8.63 0.37
CA VAL A 275 28.22 -7.30 0.06
C VAL A 275 29.39 -6.34 -0.21
N ASN A 276 29.47 -5.80 -1.43
CA ASN A 276 30.48 -4.81 -1.78
C ASN A 276 30.29 -3.54 -0.90
N PRO A 277 31.30 -3.14 -0.09
CA PRO A 277 31.20 -1.96 0.78
C PRO A 277 30.89 -0.64 0.05
N ASP A 278 31.26 -0.52 -1.22
CA ASP A 278 31.02 0.68 -2.04
C ASP A 278 29.69 0.61 -2.81
N SER A 279 28.93 -0.47 -2.66
CA SER A 279 27.65 -0.67 -3.33
C SER A 279 26.69 0.46 -3.00
N LYS A 280 26.04 1.02 -4.02
CA LYS A 280 24.95 2.00 -3.83
C LYS A 280 23.59 1.33 -3.70
N ARG A 281 23.52 0.00 -3.77
CA ARG A 281 22.28 -0.80 -3.79
C ARG A 281 22.05 -1.58 -2.50
N LEU A 282 23.13 -2.13 -1.95
CA LEU A 282 23.15 -2.99 -0.78
C LEU A 282 24.17 -2.44 0.22
N ALA A 283 23.82 -2.35 1.49
CA ALA A 283 24.74 -2.05 2.58
C ALA A 283 24.39 -2.92 3.79
N LEU A 284 25.41 -3.37 4.52
CA LEU A 284 25.20 -4.07 5.79
C LEU A 284 24.60 -3.09 6.81
N LEU A 285 23.65 -3.59 7.61
CA LEU A 285 23.05 -2.79 8.68
C LEU A 285 24.04 -2.61 9.83
N THR A 286 24.10 -1.39 10.36
CA THR A 286 24.79 -1.12 11.62
C THR A 286 23.76 -1.19 12.75
N PRO A 287 24.04 -1.90 13.86
CA PRO A 287 23.15 -1.95 15.01
C PRO A 287 22.78 -0.54 15.52
N PHE A 288 21.51 -0.32 15.84
CA PHE A 288 21.07 0.95 16.43
C PHE A 288 21.57 1.08 17.87
N GLN A 289 21.76 2.32 18.33
CA GLN A 289 22.24 2.56 19.69
C GLN A 289 21.18 2.14 20.73
N PRO A 290 21.56 1.39 21.78
CA PRO A 290 20.69 1.09 22.92
C PRO A 290 20.21 2.35 23.63
N TRP A 291 19.08 2.25 24.34
CA TRP A 291 18.63 3.31 25.23
C TRP A 291 19.51 3.36 26.48
N ASP A 292 19.81 4.56 26.96
CA ASP A 292 20.68 4.82 28.12
C ASP A 292 19.97 4.71 29.47
N GLY A 293 18.66 4.45 29.45
CA GLY A 293 17.82 4.35 30.66
C GLY A 293 17.33 5.69 31.21
N GLN A 294 17.60 6.80 30.52
CA GLN A 294 17.22 8.15 30.98
C GLN A 294 16.02 8.70 30.21
N ASN A 295 15.41 9.75 30.77
CA ASN A 295 14.41 10.53 30.05
C ASN A 295 15.02 11.19 28.81
N ILE A 296 14.35 11.06 27.66
CA ILE A 296 14.71 11.79 26.45
C ILE A 296 14.15 13.22 26.57
N VAL A 297 15.04 14.20 26.57
CA VAL A 297 14.72 15.62 26.75
C VAL A 297 15.28 16.46 25.61
N GLY A 298 14.77 17.69 25.45
CA GLY A 298 15.23 18.63 24.44
C GLY A 298 14.85 18.23 23.01
N MET A 299 13.86 17.34 22.85
CA MET A 299 13.43 16.92 21.52
C MET A 299 12.82 18.08 20.75
N LYS A 300 13.08 18.13 19.44
CA LYS A 300 12.47 19.09 18.51
C LYS A 300 11.43 18.43 17.63
N LEU A 301 10.40 19.19 17.26
CA LEU A 301 9.43 18.74 16.26
C LEU A 301 10.11 18.69 14.89
N LEU A 302 10.17 17.50 14.28
CA LEU A 302 10.59 17.38 12.89
C LEU A 302 9.46 17.80 11.95
N ILE A 303 8.28 17.20 12.15
CA ILE A 303 7.08 17.50 11.36
C ILE A 303 5.82 17.13 12.15
N LYS A 304 4.79 17.97 12.03
CA LYS A 304 3.40 17.63 12.38
C LYS A 304 2.66 17.31 11.10
N ALA A 305 2.43 16.03 10.83
CA ALA A 305 1.78 15.56 9.61
C ALA A 305 0.27 15.86 9.64
N PHE A 306 -0.20 16.61 8.65
CA PHE A 306 -1.61 17.00 8.53
C PHE A 306 -2.43 15.94 7.78
N GLY A 307 -3.48 15.44 8.43
CA GLY A 307 -4.37 14.44 7.84
C GLY A 307 -3.65 13.13 7.50
N LYS A 308 -4.02 12.54 6.35
CA LYS A 308 -3.59 11.19 5.97
C LYS A 308 -2.09 11.09 5.72
N CYS A 309 -1.38 10.34 6.56
CA CYS A 309 0.04 10.03 6.39
C CYS A 309 0.27 8.52 6.19
N THR A 310 0.37 8.09 4.92
CA THR A 310 0.59 6.67 4.57
C THR A 310 2.08 6.32 4.61
N THR A 311 2.40 5.04 4.57
CA THR A 311 3.79 4.56 4.37
C THR A 311 4.42 5.01 3.05
N ASP A 312 3.64 5.38 2.03
CA ASP A 312 4.16 6.02 0.81
C ASP A 312 4.51 7.50 1.04
N HIS A 313 3.87 8.19 1.99
CA HIS A 313 4.26 9.53 2.44
C HIS A 313 5.55 9.52 3.29
N ILE A 314 5.74 8.46 4.09
CA ILE A 314 6.89 8.27 4.98
C ILE A 314 8.13 7.76 4.23
N SER A 315 7.97 6.78 3.34
CA SER A 315 9.06 6.11 2.63
C SER A 315 8.59 5.72 1.25
N MET A 316 8.66 6.63 0.29
CA MET A 316 8.09 6.46 -1.06
C MET A 316 8.66 5.24 -1.81
N ALA A 317 7.85 4.61 -2.67
CA ALA A 317 8.27 3.52 -3.55
C ALA A 317 8.83 4.07 -4.89
N GLY A 318 8.39 3.54 -6.04
CA GLY A 318 8.83 4.00 -7.36
C GLY A 318 10.36 4.01 -7.49
N PRO A 319 10.99 5.14 -7.85
CA PRO A 319 12.45 5.21 -8.09
C PRO A 319 13.29 4.82 -6.87
N TRP A 320 12.73 4.91 -5.66
CA TRP A 320 13.43 4.58 -4.41
C TRP A 320 13.60 3.09 -4.16
N LEU A 321 12.86 2.23 -4.88
CA LEU A 321 12.97 0.77 -4.74
C LEU A 321 14.39 0.27 -5.03
N ARG A 322 15.14 0.99 -5.87
CA ARG A 322 16.55 0.67 -6.12
C ARG A 322 17.42 0.74 -4.85
N PHE A 323 17.03 1.51 -3.85
CA PHE A 323 17.81 1.67 -2.61
C PHE A 323 17.29 0.85 -1.43
N ARG A 324 16.33 -0.07 -1.63
CA ARG A 324 15.74 -0.90 -0.55
C ARG A 324 16.75 -1.69 0.28
N GLY A 325 17.89 -2.08 -0.28
CA GLY A 325 18.94 -2.76 0.46
C GLY A 325 20.01 -1.84 1.05
N HIS A 326 19.88 -0.51 0.92
CA HIS A 326 20.85 0.47 1.39
C HIS A 326 20.15 1.55 2.22
N LEU A 327 20.12 1.36 3.55
CA LEU A 327 19.33 2.17 4.47
C LEU A 327 19.61 3.68 4.37
N ASP A 328 20.88 4.08 4.31
CA ASP A 328 21.23 5.52 4.27
C ASP A 328 20.76 6.21 2.98
N ASN A 329 20.97 5.59 1.81
CA ASN A 329 20.48 6.12 0.53
C ASN A 329 18.95 6.19 0.46
N ILE A 330 18.23 5.18 0.97
CA ILE A 330 16.76 5.24 0.95
C ILE A 330 16.22 6.24 1.97
N SER A 331 16.94 6.56 3.04
CA SER A 331 16.56 7.59 4.01
C SER A 331 16.49 9.00 3.41
N GLU A 332 17.03 9.25 2.22
CA GLU A 332 16.82 10.51 1.49
C GLU A 332 15.36 10.74 1.05
N ASN A 333 14.45 9.78 1.29
CA ASN A 333 13.02 9.94 1.05
C ASN A 333 12.17 9.95 2.32
N THR A 334 12.79 10.03 3.49
CA THR A 334 12.09 10.02 4.78
C THR A 334 11.11 11.19 4.87
N LEU A 335 9.82 10.89 4.98
CA LEU A 335 8.72 11.85 5.19
C LEU A 335 8.57 12.94 4.12
N THR A 336 9.19 12.78 2.95
CA THR A 336 9.13 13.78 1.87
C THR A 336 7.72 13.94 1.30
N GLY A 337 6.84 12.94 1.46
CA GLY A 337 5.45 12.99 1.02
C GLY A 337 4.46 13.42 2.09
N ALA A 338 4.89 13.59 3.35
CA ALA A 338 4.02 14.04 4.43
C ALA A 338 3.70 15.53 4.29
N VAL A 339 2.43 15.89 4.48
CA VAL A 339 1.98 17.29 4.45
C VAL A 339 2.25 17.93 5.81
N ASN A 340 3.02 19.00 5.86
CA ASN A 340 3.30 19.73 7.08
C ASN A 340 2.07 20.58 7.49
N ALA A 341 1.63 20.45 8.75
CA ALA A 341 0.45 21.13 9.27
C ALA A 341 0.55 22.66 9.29
N PHE A 342 1.75 23.22 9.37
CA PHE A 342 1.97 24.67 9.54
C PHE A 342 1.99 25.44 8.22
N ASN A 343 2.56 24.87 7.14
CA ASN A 343 2.65 25.52 5.82
C ASN A 343 1.83 24.81 4.73
N LYS A 344 1.26 23.63 5.01
CA LYS A 344 0.51 22.78 4.06
C LYS A 344 1.33 22.30 2.85
N GLU A 345 2.65 22.34 2.94
CA GLU A 345 3.57 21.85 1.92
C GLU A 345 4.09 20.44 2.26
N THR A 346 4.53 19.72 1.24
CA THR A 346 5.27 18.45 1.40
C THR A 346 6.76 18.69 1.29
N ASN A 347 7.57 17.96 2.06
CA ASN A 347 9.03 18.08 2.08
C ASN A 347 9.57 19.47 2.47
N THR A 348 8.80 20.27 3.20
CA THR A 348 9.23 21.60 3.68
C THR A 348 8.96 21.71 5.18
N VAL A 349 10.01 21.67 6.01
CA VAL A 349 9.92 21.77 7.48
C VAL A 349 10.92 22.77 8.03
N LYS A 350 10.61 23.34 9.20
CA LYS A 350 11.45 24.32 9.86
C LYS A 350 12.65 23.65 10.55
N ASN A 351 13.84 24.12 10.23
CA ASN A 351 15.06 23.84 10.98
C ASN A 351 15.17 24.82 12.15
N GLN A 352 14.89 24.37 13.37
CA GLN A 352 14.95 25.20 14.56
C GLN A 352 16.40 25.58 14.97
N LEU A 353 17.43 25.02 14.32
CA LEU A 353 18.82 25.43 14.55
C LEU A 353 19.12 26.84 14.02
N ASP A 354 18.49 27.23 12.92
CA ASP A 354 18.75 28.49 12.21
C ASP A 354 17.47 29.25 11.79
N GLY A 355 16.29 28.65 11.98
CA GLY A 355 14.98 29.20 11.63
C GLY A 355 14.59 29.06 10.16
N SER A 356 15.43 28.47 9.32
CA SER A 356 15.16 28.27 7.89
C SER A 356 14.19 27.11 7.65
N TYR A 357 13.55 27.06 6.46
CA TYR A 357 12.81 25.89 6.01
C TYR A 357 13.66 25.08 5.03
N GLY A 358 13.58 23.75 5.12
CA GLY A 358 14.30 22.84 4.24
C GLY A 358 13.65 21.48 4.09
N GLU A 359 14.31 20.61 3.33
CA GLU A 359 13.85 19.23 3.08
C GLU A 359 13.89 18.39 4.34
N VAL A 360 12.88 17.54 4.55
CA VAL A 360 12.71 16.76 5.79
C VAL A 360 13.94 15.90 6.12
N PRO A 361 14.50 15.12 5.17
CA PRO A 361 15.71 14.33 5.43
C PRO A 361 16.93 15.20 5.78
N ALA A 362 17.09 16.33 5.09
CA ALA A 362 18.22 17.24 5.29
C ALA A 362 18.17 17.90 6.69
N VAL A 363 16.99 18.41 7.08
CA VAL A 363 16.78 19.00 8.41
C VAL A 363 16.98 17.95 9.50
N GLN A 364 16.46 16.73 9.31
CA GLN A 364 16.66 15.66 10.28
C GLN A 364 18.13 15.24 10.41
N ARG A 365 18.89 15.19 9.32
CA ARG A 365 20.34 14.94 9.36
C ARG A 365 21.09 16.03 10.12
N ALA A 366 20.68 17.29 9.99
CA ALA A 366 21.24 18.40 10.76
C ALA A 366 21.00 18.23 12.27
N TYR A 367 19.76 17.87 12.68
CA TYR A 367 19.47 17.55 14.08
C TYR A 367 20.29 16.37 14.60
N LYS A 368 20.40 15.29 13.83
CA LYS A 368 21.22 14.13 14.19
C LYS A 368 22.69 14.51 14.39
N ALA A 369 23.26 15.31 13.50
CA ALA A 369 24.63 15.78 13.61
C ALA A 369 24.85 16.68 14.83
N ALA A 370 23.83 17.45 15.23
CA ALA A 370 23.83 18.26 16.44
C ALA A 370 23.53 17.46 17.73
N GLY A 371 23.25 16.16 17.64
CA GLY A 371 22.85 15.34 18.79
C GLY A 371 21.47 15.67 19.35
N ILE A 372 20.60 16.29 18.55
CA ILE A 372 19.25 16.69 18.95
C ILE A 372 18.26 15.58 18.56
N PRO A 373 17.59 14.93 19.53
CA PRO A 373 16.54 13.96 19.22
C PRO A 373 15.32 14.68 18.67
N THR A 374 14.52 13.99 17.85
CA THR A 374 13.31 14.57 17.27
C THR A 374 12.08 13.70 17.42
N ILE A 375 10.93 14.36 17.36
CA ILE A 375 9.60 13.77 17.40
C ILE A 375 8.85 14.08 16.10
N VAL A 376 8.09 13.10 15.62
CA VAL A 376 7.08 13.27 14.58
C VAL A 376 5.71 13.26 15.25
N VAL A 377 4.86 14.22 14.90
CA VAL A 377 3.45 14.23 15.33
C VAL A 377 2.56 13.92 14.13
N GLY A 378 1.51 13.12 14.31
CA GLY A 378 0.61 12.74 13.22
C GLY A 378 -0.85 12.62 13.62
N ASP A 379 -1.71 12.56 12.62
CA ASP A 379 -3.17 12.46 12.77
C ASP A 379 -3.63 11.00 12.96
N HIS A 380 -4.85 10.66 12.55
CA HIS A 380 -5.37 9.28 12.58
C HIS A 380 -4.71 8.34 11.57
N ASN A 381 -4.69 7.05 11.92
CA ASN A 381 -4.25 5.93 11.08
C ASN A 381 -2.86 6.13 10.43
N TYR A 382 -1.94 6.74 11.18
CA TYR A 382 -0.59 7.04 10.71
C TYR A 382 0.15 5.78 10.30
N GLY A 383 0.80 5.81 9.13
CA GLY A 383 1.51 4.68 8.55
C GLY A 383 0.60 3.70 7.81
N GLU A 384 -0.59 4.11 7.37
CA GLU A 384 -1.48 3.30 6.55
C GLU A 384 -0.78 2.74 5.30
N GLY A 385 -1.18 1.55 4.86
CA GLY A 385 -0.86 1.05 3.53
C GLY A 385 0.17 -0.08 3.51
N SER A 386 1.33 0.16 2.90
CA SER A 386 2.35 -0.86 2.63
C SER A 386 3.01 -1.34 3.93
N SER A 387 3.36 -2.62 4.01
CA SER A 387 4.06 -3.21 5.17
C SER A 387 5.53 -2.80 5.33
N ARG A 388 6.04 -1.88 4.50
CA ARG A 388 7.47 -1.57 4.38
C ARG A 388 8.06 -1.14 5.72
N GLU A 389 9.03 -1.89 6.23
CA GLU A 389 9.70 -1.56 7.49
C GLU A 389 10.64 -0.34 7.36
N HIS A 390 11.06 0.03 6.14
CA HIS A 390 11.82 1.25 5.90
C HIS A 390 11.12 2.50 6.41
N ALA A 391 9.78 2.53 6.46
CA ALA A 391 9.04 3.64 7.06
C ALA A 391 9.32 3.81 8.56
N ALA A 392 9.85 2.79 9.25
CA ALA A 392 10.35 2.88 10.62
C ALA A 392 11.89 2.95 10.67
N MET A 393 12.59 2.16 9.86
CA MET A 393 14.07 2.14 9.86
C MET A 393 14.66 3.48 9.44
N GLN A 394 14.04 4.18 8.49
CA GLN A 394 14.55 5.45 7.98
C GLN A 394 14.46 6.58 9.03
N PRO A 395 13.31 6.87 9.66
CA PRO A 395 13.28 7.81 10.79
C PRO A 395 14.27 7.44 11.89
N ARG A 396 14.33 6.16 12.28
CA ARG A 396 15.27 5.69 13.30
C ARG A 396 16.72 5.95 12.92
N HIS A 397 17.10 5.61 11.69
CA HIS A 397 18.44 5.84 11.14
C HIS A 397 18.78 7.33 11.11
N LEU A 398 17.83 8.18 10.78
CA LEU A 398 18.02 9.63 10.78
C LEU A 398 17.93 10.27 12.18
N GLY A 399 17.64 9.51 13.24
CA GLY A 399 17.66 10.01 14.62
C GLY A 399 16.32 10.49 15.17
N VAL A 400 15.21 10.18 14.49
CA VAL A 400 13.87 10.33 15.07
C VAL A 400 13.71 9.28 16.16
N MET A 401 13.22 9.69 17.33
CA MET A 401 13.07 8.80 18.49
C MET A 401 11.61 8.48 18.79
N VAL A 402 10.70 9.43 18.51
CA VAL A 402 9.30 9.35 18.89
C VAL A 402 8.40 9.63 17.69
N VAL A 403 7.33 8.85 17.58
CA VAL A 403 6.18 9.14 16.72
C VAL A 403 4.94 9.19 17.62
N LEU A 404 4.32 10.35 17.75
CA LEU A 404 3.14 10.60 18.57
C LEU A 404 1.94 10.93 17.69
N VAL A 405 0.89 10.11 17.73
CA VAL A 405 -0.22 10.22 16.78
C VAL A 405 -1.56 10.08 17.46
N LYS A 406 -2.67 10.37 16.77
CA LYS A 406 -3.99 10.01 17.30
C LYS A 406 -4.22 8.50 17.25
N SER A 407 -3.86 7.88 16.14
CA SER A 407 -3.87 6.41 15.99
C SER A 407 -2.89 5.93 14.92
N PHE A 408 -2.47 4.66 15.03
CA PHE A 408 -1.56 4.01 14.06
C PHE A 408 -2.27 2.98 13.19
N ALA A 409 -1.72 2.74 12.00
CA ALA A 409 -1.92 1.48 11.29
C ALA A 409 -1.09 0.36 11.93
N ARG A 410 -1.71 -0.82 12.14
CA ARG A 410 -1.16 -1.97 12.88
C ARG A 410 0.29 -2.35 12.55
N ILE A 411 0.60 -2.54 11.25
CA ILE A 411 1.92 -3.01 10.82
C ILE A 411 2.98 -1.95 11.09
N HIS A 412 2.65 -0.68 10.86
CA HIS A 412 3.61 0.40 11.03
C HIS A 412 3.98 0.60 12.51
N GLU A 413 3.00 0.54 13.42
CA GLU A 413 3.26 0.58 14.86
C GLU A 413 4.22 -0.53 15.31
N THR A 414 4.00 -1.75 14.79
CA THR A 414 4.89 -2.89 15.07
C THR A 414 6.30 -2.66 14.53
N ASN A 415 6.43 -2.10 13.34
CA ASN A 415 7.73 -1.79 12.75
C ASN A 415 8.48 -0.72 13.57
N LEU A 416 7.80 0.34 14.05
CA LEU A 416 8.40 1.34 14.93
C LEU A 416 8.99 0.70 16.20
N LYS A 417 8.20 -0.15 16.86
CA LYS A 417 8.62 -0.94 18.04
C LYS A 417 9.85 -1.80 17.75
N LYS A 418 9.84 -2.49 16.61
CA LYS A 418 10.95 -3.36 16.18
C LYS A 418 12.25 -2.58 15.96
N GLN A 419 12.18 -1.32 15.52
CA GLN A 419 13.35 -0.45 15.32
C GLN A 419 13.74 0.34 16.58
N GLY A 420 13.13 0.04 17.74
CA GLY A 420 13.45 0.70 19.01
C GLY A 420 13.05 2.18 19.05
N MET A 421 12.04 2.57 18.28
CA MET A 421 11.39 3.89 18.39
C MET A 421 10.22 3.82 19.37
N LEU A 422 9.82 4.97 19.92
CA LEU A 422 8.58 5.10 20.70
C LEU A 422 7.42 5.49 19.78
N GLY A 423 6.57 4.51 19.48
CA GLY A 423 5.26 4.72 18.85
C GLY A 423 4.18 4.93 19.92
N LEU A 424 3.71 6.17 20.06
CA LEU A 424 2.80 6.61 21.12
C LEU A 424 1.51 7.17 20.53
N THR A 425 0.41 7.06 21.27
CA THR A 425 -0.86 7.72 20.92
C THR A 425 -1.24 8.76 21.96
N PHE A 426 -1.90 9.84 21.54
CA PHE A 426 -2.47 10.78 22.49
C PHE A 426 -3.50 10.07 23.39
N ASN A 427 -3.52 10.39 24.69
CA ASN A 427 -4.61 9.98 25.56
C ASN A 427 -5.87 10.84 25.33
N ASP A 428 -5.66 12.14 25.10
CA ASP A 428 -6.70 13.07 24.64
C ASP A 428 -6.31 13.54 23.23
N GLU A 429 -7.10 13.16 22.22
CA GLU A 429 -6.81 13.53 20.83
C GLU A 429 -6.78 15.05 20.60
N SER A 430 -7.41 15.85 21.47
CA SER A 430 -7.37 17.31 21.38
C SER A 430 -6.00 17.90 21.74
N ASP A 431 -5.14 17.14 22.44
CA ASP A 431 -3.75 17.54 22.71
C ASP A 431 -2.93 17.67 21.40
N TYR A 432 -3.35 17.01 20.33
CA TYR A 432 -2.77 17.21 19.00
C TYR A 432 -2.76 18.69 18.61
N ASP A 433 -3.82 19.44 18.93
CA ASP A 433 -3.96 20.85 18.55
C ASP A 433 -3.11 21.80 19.40
N LYS A 434 -2.66 21.36 20.59
CA LYS A 434 -1.75 22.13 21.45
C LYS A 434 -0.33 22.21 20.90
N ILE A 435 0.06 21.24 20.07
CA ILE A 435 1.42 21.16 19.52
C ILE A 435 1.68 22.25 18.47
N GLN A 436 2.70 23.07 18.74
CA GLN A 436 3.19 24.17 17.91
C GLN A 436 4.54 23.83 17.25
N GLU A 437 4.93 24.59 16.22
CA GLU A 437 6.08 24.27 15.36
C GLU A 437 7.43 24.38 16.09
N ASP A 438 7.53 25.32 17.03
CA ASP A 438 8.77 25.66 17.76
C ASP A 438 8.87 25.00 19.13
N ASP A 439 7.94 24.10 19.45
CA ASP A 439 7.90 23.43 20.75
C ASP A 439 9.13 22.57 21.02
N THR A 440 9.46 22.46 22.30
CA THR A 440 10.47 21.53 22.82
C THR A 440 9.79 20.47 23.69
N PHE A 441 10.17 19.22 23.50
CA PHE A 441 9.48 18.07 24.09
C PHE A 441 10.40 17.33 25.06
N ASN A 442 9.91 17.08 26.28
CA ASN A 442 10.66 16.39 27.32
C ASN A 442 9.81 15.26 27.91
N PHE A 443 10.34 14.03 27.94
CA PHE A 443 9.76 13.02 28.83
C PHE A 443 10.09 13.34 30.27
N ILE A 444 9.12 13.12 31.16
CA ILE A 444 9.32 13.27 32.61
C ILE A 444 9.33 11.92 33.34
N ASP A 445 8.90 10.84 32.69
CA ASP A 445 8.66 9.51 33.28
C ASP A 445 9.03 8.32 32.37
N LEU A 446 9.81 8.54 31.30
CA LEU A 446 10.25 7.47 30.39
C LEU A 446 11.18 6.46 31.09
N ASP A 447 11.97 6.91 32.06
CA ASP A 447 12.76 6.05 32.94
C ASP A 447 11.92 5.01 33.71
N GLN A 448 10.60 5.22 33.79
CA GLN A 448 9.64 4.33 34.43
C GLN A 448 8.75 3.56 33.43
N PHE A 449 9.17 3.45 32.17
CA PHE A 449 8.43 2.79 31.10
C PHE A 449 8.09 1.32 31.44
N ALA A 450 6.80 1.01 31.48
CA ALA A 450 6.25 -0.30 31.86
C ALA A 450 4.94 -0.60 31.12
N PRO A 451 4.56 -1.88 30.94
CA PRO A 451 3.30 -2.24 30.28
C PRO A 451 2.08 -1.63 30.97
N GLY A 452 1.17 -1.03 30.19
CA GLY A 452 -0.07 -0.43 30.70
C GLY A 452 0.10 0.87 31.48
N LYS A 453 1.32 1.43 31.59
CA LYS A 453 1.57 2.71 32.25
C LYS A 453 1.79 3.81 31.19
N PRO A 454 0.87 4.77 31.04
CA PRO A 454 1.07 5.90 30.14
C PRO A 454 2.36 6.66 30.44
N LEU A 455 2.90 7.32 29.42
CA LEU A 455 4.05 8.22 29.51
C LEU A 455 3.58 9.67 29.44
N THR A 456 4.36 10.59 30.00
CA THR A 456 4.01 12.00 30.03
C THR A 456 5.09 12.83 29.32
N LEU A 457 4.64 13.64 28.37
CA LEU A 457 5.44 14.60 27.62
C LEU A 457 5.15 16.02 28.11
N GLU A 458 6.16 16.68 28.64
CA GLU A 458 6.15 18.14 28.84
C GLU A 458 6.45 18.81 27.49
N VAL A 459 5.49 19.59 27.01
CA VAL A 459 5.59 20.41 25.80
C VAL A 459 5.86 21.85 26.24
N VAL A 460 7.05 22.36 25.91
CA VAL A 460 7.49 23.71 26.27
C VAL A 460 7.37 24.62 25.06
N HIS A 461 6.51 25.62 25.17
CA HIS A 461 6.24 26.60 24.12
C HIS A 461 7.27 27.73 24.11
N THR A 462 7.33 28.48 23.01
CA THR A 462 8.27 29.60 22.84
C THR A 462 8.09 30.73 23.86
N ASP A 463 6.86 30.92 24.38
CA ASP A 463 6.57 31.91 25.43
C ASP A 463 6.91 31.42 26.86
N GLY A 464 7.40 30.18 26.98
CA GLY A 464 7.75 29.54 28.25
C GLY A 464 6.57 28.86 28.97
N SER A 465 5.35 28.95 28.43
CA SER A 465 4.22 28.16 28.90
C SER A 465 4.42 26.68 28.60
N LYS A 466 3.71 25.83 29.34
CA LYS A 466 3.89 24.38 29.28
C LYS A 466 2.56 23.66 29.28
N ASP A 467 2.46 22.67 28.41
CA ASP A 467 1.40 21.66 28.42
C ASP A 467 1.97 20.30 28.86
N LEU A 468 1.17 19.53 29.59
CA LEU A 468 1.47 18.13 29.91
C LEU A 468 0.57 17.23 29.07
N VAL A 469 1.18 16.55 28.11
CA VAL A 469 0.50 15.63 27.21
C VAL A 469 0.70 14.20 27.72
N VAL A 470 -0.40 13.53 28.03
CA VAL A 470 -0.37 12.11 28.43
C VAL A 470 -0.44 11.25 27.17
N CYS A 471 0.50 10.31 27.05
CA CYS A 471 0.68 9.46 25.89
C CYS A 471 0.45 7.99 26.26
N ASN A 472 -0.50 7.36 25.57
CA ASN A 472 -0.76 5.94 25.65
C ASN A 472 0.18 5.15 24.74
N HIS A 473 0.32 3.86 25.04
CA HIS A 473 1.13 2.94 24.25
C HIS A 473 0.61 1.50 24.41
N THR A 474 0.92 0.62 23.45
CA THR A 474 0.52 -0.80 23.51
C THR A 474 1.72 -1.75 23.67
N TYR A 475 2.84 -1.25 24.20
CA TYR A 475 4.03 -2.07 24.50
C TYR A 475 3.75 -3.08 25.60
N ASN A 476 4.07 -4.34 25.31
CA ASN A 476 4.23 -5.38 26.33
C ASN A 476 5.70 -5.43 26.82
N ALA A 477 5.99 -6.28 27.81
CA ALA A 477 7.32 -6.38 28.39
C ALA A 477 8.42 -6.69 27.34
N GLN A 478 8.15 -7.61 26.41
CA GLN A 478 9.11 -7.97 25.36
C GLN A 478 9.41 -6.79 24.41
N GLN A 479 8.38 -6.02 24.05
CA GLN A 479 8.54 -4.86 23.18
C GLN A 479 9.28 -3.71 23.87
N ILE A 480 9.16 -3.58 25.20
CA ILE A 480 9.97 -2.65 26.00
C ILE A 480 11.44 -3.07 25.98
N GLU A 481 11.74 -4.36 26.05
CA GLU A 481 13.13 -4.85 25.90
C GLU A 481 13.71 -4.53 24.52
N TRP A 482 12.92 -4.57 23.45
CA TRP A 482 13.36 -4.12 22.12
C TRP A 482 13.75 -2.64 22.12
N PHE A 483 12.94 -1.79 22.77
CA PHE A 483 13.27 -0.37 22.94
C PHE A 483 14.56 -0.18 23.74
N ARG A 484 14.71 -0.86 24.89
CA ARG A 484 15.90 -0.82 25.75
C ARG A 484 17.17 -1.22 24.99
N ALA A 485 17.10 -2.30 24.21
CA ALA A 485 18.21 -2.77 23.41
C ALA A 485 18.54 -1.87 22.20
N GLY A 486 17.66 -0.92 21.87
CA GLY A 486 17.80 -0.02 20.71
C GLY A 486 17.14 -0.55 19.44
N SER A 487 16.86 -1.86 19.38
CA SER A 487 16.00 -2.52 18.39
C SER A 487 15.68 -3.95 18.85
N ALA A 488 14.69 -4.58 18.22
CA ALA A 488 14.43 -6.00 18.43
C ALA A 488 15.57 -6.89 17.92
N LEU A 489 16.29 -6.48 16.88
CA LEU A 489 17.45 -7.22 16.36
C LEU A 489 18.59 -7.23 17.38
N ASN A 490 18.85 -6.10 18.03
CA ASN A 490 19.84 -6.00 19.10
C ASN A 490 19.46 -6.84 20.32
N ALA A 491 18.16 -6.97 20.62
CA ALA A 491 17.68 -7.81 21.72
C ALA A 491 17.96 -9.29 21.44
N LEU A 492 17.78 -9.75 20.19
CA LEU A 492 18.07 -11.13 19.79
C LEU A 492 19.56 -11.46 19.89
N ASP A 493 20.45 -10.51 19.56
CA ASP A 493 21.91 -10.70 19.60
C ASP A 493 22.45 -10.82 21.04
N LYS A 494 21.72 -10.35 22.06
CA LYS A 494 22.07 -10.56 23.46
C LYS A 494 21.77 -11.98 23.96
N ASP A 495 20.84 -12.66 23.29
CA ASP A 495 20.39 -14.02 23.63
C ASP A 495 21.09 -15.10 22.77
N ALA A 496 21.95 -14.69 21.81
CA ALA A 496 22.81 -15.54 20.99
C ALA A 496 24.24 -15.59 21.55
#